data_AF-A0A5C6B837-F1
#
_entry.id   AF-A0A5C6B837-F1
#
_cell.length_a   1.000
_cell.length_b   1.000
_cell.length_c   1.000
_cell.angle_alpha   90.00
_cell.angle_beta   90.00
_cell.angle_gamma   90.00
#
_symmetry.space_group_name_H-M   'P 1'
#
loop_
_entity.id
_entity.type
_entity.pdbx_description
1 polymer ?
#
loop_
_entity_poly.entity_id
_entity_poly.type
_entity_poly.pdbx_seq_one_letter_code
_entity_poly.pdbx_strand_id
1 'polypeptide(L)'
;MKQLDDFRSYLMDNGVTLLELSRKESFAIAKRWTSVFAVRSSRLRETVGLKAIDKWMCTTDDQLILLFLSARVTAFPISDNSRPCTANRYIGPIIDLSAYNELEFAVFPESYEWTLVHTHEDGALGGPYFIRNDGPQ
;
A
#
# COMPACT_ATOMS: atom_id res chain seq x y z
N MET A 1 5.51 11.69 -13.00
CA MET A 1 5.44 10.73 -14.13
C MET A 1 6.70 9.89 -14.12
N LYS A 2 7.88 10.50 -14.30
CA LYS A 2 9.20 9.82 -14.18
C LYS A 2 9.36 8.91 -12.95
N GLN A 3 9.08 9.39 -11.73
CA GLN A 3 9.21 8.57 -10.51
C GLN A 3 8.30 7.32 -10.46
N LEU A 4 7.08 7.39 -11.00
CA LEU A 4 6.17 6.24 -11.01
C LEU A 4 6.66 5.19 -12.00
N ASP A 5 7.18 5.63 -13.14
CA ASP A 5 7.79 4.76 -14.15
C ASP A 5 9.10 4.14 -13.62
N ASP A 6 9.91 4.92 -12.90
CA ASP A 6 11.13 4.45 -12.22
C ASP A 6 10.79 3.42 -11.14
N PHE A 7 9.74 3.63 -10.34
CA PHE A 7 9.27 2.68 -9.33
C PHE A 7 8.77 1.37 -9.94
N ARG A 8 7.98 1.46 -11.02
CA ARG A 8 7.52 0.27 -11.76
C ARG A 8 8.70 -0.51 -12.33
N SER A 9 9.69 0.19 -12.89
CA SER A 9 10.90 -0.43 -13.43
C SER A 9 11.69 -1.12 -12.32
N TYR A 10 11.88 -0.47 -11.17
CA TYR A 10 12.53 -1.06 -10.01
C TYR A 10 11.86 -2.35 -9.53
N LEU A 11 10.53 -2.37 -9.45
CA LEU A 11 9.77 -3.58 -9.10
C LEU A 11 10.06 -4.71 -10.11
N MET A 12 9.97 -4.41 -11.40
CA MET A 12 10.19 -5.38 -12.48
C MET A 12 11.63 -5.91 -12.53
N ASP A 13 12.62 -5.03 -12.33
CA ASP A 13 14.04 -5.39 -12.30
C ASP A 13 14.39 -6.31 -11.12
N ASN A 14 13.59 -6.28 -10.06
CA ASN A 14 13.73 -7.16 -8.89
C ASN A 14 12.77 -8.37 -8.92
N GLY A 15 12.23 -8.72 -10.09
CA GLY A 15 11.48 -9.96 -10.30
C GLY A 15 9.99 -9.88 -9.99
N VAL A 16 9.43 -8.68 -9.81
CA VAL A 16 7.99 -8.47 -9.63
C VAL A 16 7.30 -8.29 -10.98
N THR A 17 6.24 -9.06 -11.22
CA THR A 17 5.30 -8.81 -12.31
C THR A 17 4.19 -7.90 -11.83
N LEU A 18 3.94 -6.81 -12.56
CA LEU A 18 2.81 -5.92 -12.34
C LEU A 18 1.77 -6.09 -13.44
N LEU A 19 0.53 -6.40 -13.05
CA LEU A 19 -0.61 -6.44 -13.97
C LEU A 19 -1.59 -5.35 -13.58
N GLU A 20 -1.76 -4.35 -14.45
CA GLU A 20 -2.71 -3.26 -14.21
C GLU A 20 -4.15 -3.80 -14.18
N LEU A 21 -4.90 -3.44 -13.14
CA LEU A 21 -6.30 -3.80 -13.01
C LEU A 21 -7.19 -2.80 -13.72
N SER A 22 -8.36 -3.25 -14.19
CA SER A 22 -9.30 -2.35 -14.82
C SER A 22 -9.70 -1.22 -13.87
N ARG A 23 -10.09 -0.06 -14.43
CA ARG A 23 -10.55 1.07 -13.61
C ARG A 23 -11.69 0.69 -12.65
N LYS A 24 -12.59 -0.19 -13.07
CA LYS A 24 -13.71 -0.68 -12.26
C LYS A 24 -13.21 -1.49 -11.05
N GLU A 25 -12.25 -2.38 -11.27
CA GLU A 25 -11.63 -3.18 -10.21
C GLU A 25 -10.81 -2.32 -9.28
N SER A 26 -9.98 -1.42 -9.82
CA SER A 26 -9.20 -0.45 -9.04
C SER A 26 -10.09 0.36 -8.09
N PHE A 27 -11.25 0.83 -8.57
CA PHE A 27 -12.20 1.56 -7.74
C PHE A 27 -12.82 0.67 -6.64
N ALA A 28 -13.21 -0.56 -6.97
CA ALA A 28 -13.77 -1.50 -6.00
C ALA A 28 -12.76 -1.86 -4.90
N ILE A 29 -11.51 -2.12 -5.30
CA ILE A 29 -10.38 -2.40 -4.41
C ILE A 29 -10.10 -1.22 -3.50
N ALA A 30 -9.99 0.00 -4.04
CA ALA A 30 -9.76 1.20 -3.25
C ALA A 30 -10.88 1.40 -2.23
N LYS A 31 -12.15 1.28 -2.65
CA LYS A 31 -13.31 1.38 -1.75
C LYS A 31 -13.26 0.34 -0.63
N ARG A 32 -12.91 -0.91 -0.95
CA ARG A 32 -12.82 -1.98 0.04
C ARG A 32 -11.66 -1.75 1.01
N TRP A 33 -10.48 -1.41 0.49
CA TRP A 33 -9.30 -1.10 1.29
C TRP A 33 -9.59 0.03 2.30
N THR A 34 -10.18 1.13 1.84
CA THR A 34 -10.62 2.25 2.70
C THR A 34 -11.56 1.77 3.80
N SER A 35 -12.54 0.91 3.49
CA SER A 35 -13.50 0.42 4.49
C SER A 35 -12.89 -0.49 5.57
N VAL A 36 -11.72 -1.09 5.30
CA VAL A 36 -11.04 -2.01 6.22
C VAL A 36 -9.98 -1.29 7.02
N PHE A 37 -9.11 -0.51 6.36
CA PHE A 37 -7.89 0.03 6.96
C PHE A 37 -7.94 1.53 7.23
N ALA A 38 -8.77 2.30 6.51
CA ALA A 38 -8.91 3.74 6.70
C ALA A 38 -10.05 4.09 7.67
N VAL A 39 -10.18 3.32 8.75
CA VAL A 39 -11.19 3.52 9.80
C VAL A 39 -10.52 3.50 11.16
N ARG A 40 -11.01 4.29 12.12
CA ARG A 40 -10.58 4.15 13.52
C ARG A 40 -11.18 2.89 14.10
N SER A 41 -10.35 1.92 14.44
CA SER A 41 -10.78 0.63 14.98
C SER A 41 -9.72 0.06 15.92
N SER A 42 -10.14 -0.43 17.09
CA SER A 42 -9.27 -1.15 18.02
C SER A 42 -8.80 -2.52 17.47
N ARG A 43 -9.36 -2.97 16.35
CA ARG A 43 -8.98 -4.22 15.66
C ARG A 43 -7.78 -4.04 14.75
N LEU A 44 -7.43 -2.80 14.43
CA LEU A 44 -6.29 -2.48 13.59
C LEU A 44 -5.06 -2.30 14.48
N ARG A 45 -4.06 -3.16 14.28
CA ARG A 45 -2.77 -3.04 14.97
C ARG A 45 -1.75 -2.45 14.04
N GLU A 46 -1.33 -1.24 14.37
CA GLU A 46 -0.34 -0.50 13.61
C GLU A 46 1.08 -0.82 14.10
N THR A 47 2.02 -0.90 13.16
CA THR A 47 3.46 -0.94 13.41
C THR A 47 4.10 0.08 12.48
N VAL A 48 5.06 0.85 12.97
CA VAL A 48 5.55 2.06 12.28
C VAL A 48 7.06 2.03 12.03
N GLY A 49 7.50 2.79 11.04
CA GLY A 49 8.91 3.03 10.71
C GLY A 49 9.66 1.75 10.31
N LEU A 50 10.90 1.60 10.78
CA LEU A 50 11.72 0.42 10.47
C LEU A 50 11.06 -0.91 10.85
N LYS A 51 10.27 -0.94 11.93
CA LYS A 51 9.54 -2.15 12.34
C LYS A 51 8.44 -2.53 11.36
N ALA A 52 7.88 -1.56 10.65
CA ALA A 52 6.91 -1.82 9.58
C ALA A 52 7.61 -2.46 8.37
N ILE A 53 8.79 -1.95 8.01
CA ILE A 53 9.64 -2.53 6.97
C ILE A 53 10.06 -3.94 7.34
N ASP A 54 10.51 -4.18 8.57
CA ASP A 54 10.89 -5.53 9.02
C ASP A 54 9.72 -6.51 8.87
N LYS A 55 8.51 -6.09 9.22
CA LYS A 55 7.30 -6.92 9.04
C LYS A 55 7.00 -7.19 7.58
N TRP A 56 7.09 -6.17 6.74
CA TRP A 56 6.94 -6.30 5.29
C TRP A 56 7.95 -7.28 4.73
N MET A 57 9.24 -7.12 5.02
CA MET A 57 10.31 -8.00 4.54
C MET A 57 10.19 -9.46 5.04
N CYS A 58 9.43 -9.69 6.11
CA CYS A 58 9.15 -11.03 6.63
C CYS A 58 7.88 -11.67 6.08
N THR A 59 7.10 -11.00 5.21
CA THR A 59 5.92 -11.63 4.59
C THR A 59 6.36 -12.65 3.54
N THR A 60 5.48 -13.63 3.30
CA THR A 60 5.73 -14.73 2.35
C THR A 60 4.71 -14.74 1.21
N ASP A 61 3.81 -13.77 1.17
CA ASP A 61 2.81 -13.62 0.13
C ASP A 61 3.49 -13.30 -1.20
N ASP A 62 3.19 -14.09 -2.23
CA ASP A 62 3.74 -13.92 -3.58
C ASP A 62 2.73 -13.27 -4.54
N GLN A 63 1.50 -13.03 -4.07
CA GLN A 63 0.42 -12.38 -4.80
C GLN A 63 -0.25 -11.32 -3.92
N LEU A 64 -0.07 -10.07 -4.32
CA LEU A 64 -0.48 -8.89 -3.60
C LEU A 64 -1.19 -7.91 -4.53
N ILE A 65 -1.79 -6.90 -3.93
CA ILE A 65 -2.36 -5.75 -4.62
C ILE A 65 -1.53 -4.54 -4.26
N LEU A 66 -0.96 -3.88 -5.27
CA LEU A 66 -0.33 -2.58 -5.17
C LEU A 66 -1.34 -1.51 -5.57
N LEU A 67 -1.81 -0.75 -4.60
CA LEU A 67 -2.74 0.35 -4.78
C LEU A 67 -1.99 1.67 -4.69
N PHE A 68 -1.87 2.39 -5.81
CA PHE A 68 -1.44 3.77 -5.76
C PHE A 68 -2.55 4.61 -5.16
N LEU A 69 -2.23 5.24 -4.02
CA LEU A 69 -3.15 6.10 -3.34
C LEU A 69 -3.13 7.42 -4.12
N SER A 70 -4.22 7.70 -4.83
CA SER A 70 -4.50 9.10 -5.15
C SER A 70 -4.86 9.79 -3.85
N ALA A 71 -4.35 10.98 -3.62
CA ALA A 71 -4.83 11.87 -2.57
C ALA A 71 -6.36 11.71 -2.43
N ARG A 72 -6.80 11.35 -1.21
CA ARG A 72 -8.17 10.91 -0.78
C ARG A 72 -8.35 9.42 -0.47
N VAL A 73 -7.48 8.85 0.38
CA VAL A 73 -7.96 7.83 1.32
C VAL A 73 -7.82 8.34 2.76
N THR A 74 -8.88 8.95 3.26
CA THR A 74 -8.87 9.69 4.53
C THR A 74 -9.16 8.79 5.73
N ALA A 75 -8.09 8.29 6.35
CA ALA A 75 -7.94 8.31 7.81
C ALA A 75 -6.83 9.28 8.28
N PHE A 76 -6.09 9.89 7.34
CA PHE A 76 -5.00 10.86 7.58
C PHE A 76 -5.19 12.12 6.71
N PRO A 77 -4.72 13.32 7.12
CA PRO A 77 -5.05 14.58 6.47
C PRO A 77 -4.20 14.82 5.20
N ILE A 78 -4.73 14.60 3.99
CA ILE A 78 -3.96 14.79 2.74
C ILE A 78 -4.72 15.65 1.72
N SER A 79 -3.94 16.55 1.09
CA SER A 79 -4.20 17.68 0.17
C SER A 79 -5.01 17.44 -1.14
N ASP A 80 -5.56 18.54 -1.71
CA ASP A 80 -6.58 18.64 -2.77
C ASP A 80 -6.08 18.50 -4.24
N ASN A 81 -5.73 17.30 -4.75
CA ASN A 81 -5.55 17.12 -6.21
C ASN A 81 -6.03 15.75 -6.76
N SER A 82 -6.82 15.79 -7.83
CA SER A 82 -7.83 14.82 -8.27
C SER A 82 -7.41 13.85 -9.38
N ARG A 83 -6.67 12.77 -9.06
CA ARG A 83 -6.43 11.64 -9.99
C ARG A 83 -7.09 10.34 -9.49
N PRO A 84 -7.50 9.40 -10.37
CA PRO A 84 -8.07 8.13 -9.92
C PRO A 84 -7.00 7.22 -9.28
N CYS A 85 -7.38 6.46 -8.24
CA CYS A 85 -6.56 5.37 -7.71
C CYS A 85 -6.33 4.32 -8.81
N THR A 86 -5.09 3.88 -8.99
CA THR A 86 -4.73 2.76 -9.89
C THR A 86 -4.27 1.60 -9.04
N ALA A 87 -4.88 0.43 -9.23
CA ALA A 87 -4.45 -0.81 -8.59
C ALA A 87 -3.75 -1.73 -9.61
N ASN A 88 -2.75 -2.45 -9.14
CA ASN A 88 -2.04 -3.46 -9.90
C ASN A 88 -2.01 -4.74 -9.08
N ARG A 89 -2.07 -5.90 -9.75
CA ARG A 89 -1.62 -7.15 -9.13
C ARG A 89 -0.10 -7.14 -9.12
N TYR A 90 0.44 -7.32 -7.93
CA TYR A 90 1.85 -7.51 -7.65
C TYR A 90 2.07 -9.02 -7.51
N ILE A 91 2.90 -9.61 -8.37
CA ILE A 91 3.19 -11.04 -8.34
C ILE A 91 4.70 -11.20 -8.31
N GLY A 92 5.23 -11.83 -7.26
CA GLY A 92 6.67 -12.05 -7.13
C GLY A 92 7.19 -11.86 -5.70
N PRO A 93 8.53 -11.74 -5.55
CA PRO A 93 9.16 -11.66 -4.24
C PRO A 93 8.81 -10.37 -3.52
N ILE A 94 8.90 -10.39 -2.20
CA ILE A 94 8.88 -9.19 -1.36
C ILE A 94 10.23 -8.46 -1.50
N ILE A 95 10.19 -7.17 -1.82
CA ILE A 95 11.40 -6.35 -2.03
C ILE A 95 11.37 -5.11 -1.14
N ASP A 96 12.53 -4.54 -0.85
CA ASP A 96 12.61 -3.32 -0.04
C ASP A 96 12.07 -2.10 -0.82
N LEU A 97 11.01 -1.48 -0.31
CA LEU A 97 10.36 -0.32 -0.94
C LEU A 97 10.80 1.01 -0.31
N SER A 98 11.72 0.98 0.67
CA SER A 98 12.14 2.17 1.44
C SER A 98 12.75 3.28 0.59
N ALA A 99 13.34 2.93 -0.56
CA ALA A 99 13.92 3.86 -1.52
C ALA A 99 12.88 4.74 -2.25
N TYR A 100 11.60 4.40 -2.14
CA TYR A 100 10.47 5.09 -2.79
C TYR A 100 9.48 5.65 -1.76
N ASN A 101 9.97 6.08 -0.60
CA ASN A 101 9.17 6.60 0.50
C ASN A 101 8.44 7.92 0.18
N GLU A 102 8.77 8.57 -0.93
CA GLU A 102 8.09 9.75 -1.44
C GLU A 102 6.79 9.42 -2.20
N LEU A 103 6.55 8.14 -2.52
CA LEU A 103 5.34 7.71 -3.20
C LEU A 103 4.27 7.28 -2.19
N GLU A 104 3.03 7.66 -2.49
CA GLU A 104 1.87 7.20 -1.72
C GLU A 104 1.29 5.93 -2.33
N PHE A 105 1.42 4.82 -1.60
CA PHE A 105 0.86 3.55 -2.01
C PHE A 105 0.54 2.66 -0.82
N ALA A 106 -0.34 1.69 -1.07
CA ALA A 106 -0.59 0.59 -0.16
C ALA A 106 -0.30 -0.74 -0.86
N VAL A 107 0.24 -1.69 -0.11
CA VAL A 107 0.42 -3.08 -0.56
C VAL A 107 -0.28 -4.01 0.42
N PHE A 108 -1.11 -4.93 -0.09
CA PHE A 108 -1.91 -5.83 0.75
C PHE A 108 -2.32 -7.09 -0.02
N PRO A 109 -2.59 -8.21 0.68
CA PRO A 109 -3.13 -9.42 0.06
C PRO A 109 -4.63 -9.26 -0.25
N GLU A 110 -5.16 -10.08 -1.17
CA GLU A 110 -6.60 -10.10 -1.49
C GLU A 110 -7.49 -10.46 -0.28
N SER A 111 -6.90 -11.06 0.77
CA SER A 111 -7.55 -11.38 2.06
C SER A 111 -7.84 -10.14 2.92
N TYR A 112 -7.17 -9.01 2.68
CA TYR A 112 -7.22 -7.80 3.52
C TYR A 112 -6.86 -8.06 5.00
N GLU A 113 -5.99 -9.03 5.28
CA GLU A 113 -5.56 -9.34 6.65
C GLU A 113 -4.46 -8.38 7.16
N TRP A 114 -3.71 -7.75 6.24
CA TRP A 114 -2.73 -6.72 6.55
C TRP A 114 -2.61 -5.72 5.39
N THR A 115 -1.98 -4.57 5.65
CA THR A 115 -1.54 -3.64 4.62
C THR A 115 -0.24 -2.96 5.04
N LEU A 116 0.72 -2.88 4.11
CA LEU A 116 1.80 -1.90 4.16
C LEU A 116 1.25 -0.61 3.55
N VAL A 117 1.55 0.54 4.17
CA VAL A 117 1.18 1.86 3.67
C VAL A 117 2.41 2.75 3.73
N HIS A 118 2.73 3.35 2.59
CA HIS A 118 3.66 4.47 2.48
C HIS A 118 2.87 5.73 2.17
N THR A 119 3.15 6.80 2.91
CA THR A 119 2.57 8.12 2.67
C THR A 119 3.65 9.19 2.60
N HIS A 120 3.45 10.26 1.83
CA HIS A 120 4.42 11.36 1.79
C HIS A 120 4.57 12.07 3.15
N GLU A 121 3.62 11.89 4.08
CA GLU A 121 3.66 12.41 5.46
C GLU A 121 4.44 11.51 6.43
N ASP A 122 5.02 10.39 5.96
CA ASP A 122 5.73 9.41 6.80
C ASP A 122 6.88 10.06 7.60
N GLY A 123 7.53 11.10 7.06
CA GLY A 123 8.54 11.87 7.78
C GLY A 123 8.01 12.74 8.93
N ALA A 124 6.73 13.12 8.90
CA ALA A 124 6.07 13.93 9.95
C ALA A 124 5.29 13.07 10.96
N LEU A 125 4.82 11.88 10.56
CA LEU A 125 3.96 11.01 11.35
C LEU A 125 4.59 9.64 11.70
N GLY A 126 5.85 9.39 11.28
CA GLY A 126 6.66 8.22 11.68
C GLY A 126 6.53 6.97 10.80
N GLY A 127 5.93 7.09 9.62
CA GLY A 127 5.75 5.99 8.66
C GLY A 127 7.07 5.44 8.07
N PRO A 128 7.03 4.32 7.32
CA PRO A 128 5.85 3.61 6.83
C PRO A 128 5.05 2.87 7.90
N TYR A 129 3.85 2.41 7.53
CA TYR A 129 2.91 1.72 8.42
C TYR A 129 2.64 0.30 7.95
N PHE A 130 2.74 -0.67 8.85
CA PHE A 130 2.26 -2.03 8.65
C PHE A 130 1.07 -2.27 9.57
N ILE A 131 -0.13 -2.34 9.00
CA ILE A 131 -1.39 -2.47 9.74
C ILE A 131 -1.90 -3.89 9.59
N ARG A 132 -2.17 -4.58 10.71
CA ARG A 132 -2.85 -5.87 10.72
C ARG A 132 -4.32 -5.72 11.12
N ASN A 133 -5.18 -6.48 10.45
CA ASN A 133 -6.58 -6.63 10.78
C ASN A 133 -6.79 -8.00 11.45
N ASP A 134 -7.00 -8.01 12.76
CA ASP A 134 -7.13 -9.25 13.54
C ASP A 134 -8.46 -10.01 13.31
N GLY A 135 -9.34 -9.50 12.44
CA GLY A 135 -10.63 -10.12 12.15
C GLY A 135 -11.65 -10.04 13.31
N PRO A 136 -12.86 -10.60 13.14
CA PRO A 136 -13.76 -10.87 14.25
C PRO A 136 -13.23 -12.05 15.08
N GLN A 137 -13.24 -11.91 16.41
CA GLN A 137 -13.11 -13.04 17.34
C GLN A 137 -14.30 -13.98 17.24
#